data_AF-A0A1Y3DBG4-F1
#
_entry.id   AF-A0A1Y3DBG4-F1
#
_cell.length_a   1.000
_cell.length_b   1.000
_cell.length_c   1.000
_cell.angle_alpha   90.00
_cell.angle_beta   90.00
_cell.angle_gamma   90.00
#
_symmetry.space_group_name_H-M   'P 1'
#
loop_
_entity.id
_entity.type
_entity.pdbx_description
1 polymer ?
#
loop_
_entity_poly.entity_id
_entity_poly.type
_entity_poly.pdbx_seq_one_letter_code
_entity_poly.pdbx_strand_id
1 'polypeptide(L)'
;MNIKVMNKKIKNMFPEYTELMTILKQENPHFAKILEEHDVLDKRITQLELNPVHVINDDIEILKRKKLKYKDEIYLLLKKAEQDSSQY
;
A
#
# COMPACT_ATOMS: atom_id res chain seq x y z
N MET A 1 3.76 13.99 4.25
CA MET A 1 2.60 13.55 3.43
C MET A 1 2.30 12.08 3.78
N ASN A 2 1.07 11.62 3.55
CA ASN A 2 0.22 10.87 4.49
C ASN A 2 0.45 9.34 4.67
N ILE A 3 1.68 8.88 4.88
CA ILE A 3 2.00 7.47 5.20
C ILE A 3 1.22 6.96 6.43
N LYS A 4 0.90 7.85 7.39
CA LYS A 4 0.09 7.54 8.58
C LYS A 4 -1.37 7.24 8.26
N VAL A 5 -1.96 7.87 7.25
CA VAL A 5 -3.37 7.65 6.88
C VAL A 5 -3.55 6.28 6.22
N MET A 6 -2.56 5.84 5.45
CA MET A 6 -2.59 4.52 4.81
C MET A 6 -2.28 3.40 5.79
N ASN A 7 -1.28 3.59 6.66
CA ASN A 7 -1.07 2.67 7.79
C ASN A 7 -2.36 2.54 8.61
N LYS A 8 -3.09 3.63 8.85
CA LYS A 8 -4.37 3.60 9.56
C LYS A 8 -5.45 2.81 8.82
N LYS A 9 -5.56 2.94 7.50
CA LYS A 9 -6.58 2.23 6.71
C LYS A 9 -6.30 0.74 6.61
N ILE A 10 -5.04 0.36 6.43
CA ILE A 10 -4.66 -1.06 6.37
C ILE A 10 -4.70 -1.70 7.76
N LYS A 11 -4.26 -1.00 8.80
CA LYS A 11 -4.44 -1.37 10.22
C LYS A 11 -5.92 -1.56 10.60
N ASN A 12 -6.84 -0.83 9.97
CA ASN A 12 -8.28 -1.00 10.18
C ASN A 12 -8.88 -2.17 9.39
N MET A 13 -8.28 -2.58 8.27
CA MET A 13 -8.73 -3.76 7.50
C MET A 13 -8.16 -5.06 8.06
N PHE A 14 -7.02 -4.99 8.73
CA PHE A 14 -6.26 -6.14 9.20
C PHE A 14 -5.78 -5.90 10.64
N PRO A 15 -6.69 -5.84 11.62
CA PRO A 15 -6.32 -5.54 13.00
C PRO A 15 -5.39 -6.61 13.58
N GLU A 16 -5.59 -7.89 13.22
CA GLU A 16 -4.73 -9.02 13.62
C GLU A 16 -3.31 -8.93 13.06
N TYR A 17 -3.14 -8.37 11.86
CA TYR A 17 -1.84 -8.21 11.22
C TYR A 17 -1.16 -6.86 11.54
N THR A 18 -1.72 -6.07 12.45
CA THR A 18 -1.19 -4.73 12.80
C THR A 18 0.24 -4.80 13.33
N GLU A 19 0.49 -5.76 14.20
CA GLU A 19 1.81 -5.95 14.82
C GLU A 19 2.80 -6.46 13.77
N LEU A 20 2.40 -7.50 13.03
CA LEU A 20 3.13 -8.03 11.87
C LEU A 20 3.45 -6.94 10.83
N MET A 21 2.54 -6.00 10.55
CA MET A 21 2.81 -4.86 9.66
C MET A 21 3.91 -3.95 10.16
N THR A 22 3.91 -3.67 11.46
CA THR A 22 4.89 -2.78 12.06
C THR A 22 6.27 -3.42 12.02
N ILE A 23 6.32 -4.73 12.31
CA ILE A 23 7.52 -5.56 12.24
C ILE A 23 8.00 -5.68 10.78
N LEU A 24 7.15 -6.13 9.86
CA LEU A 24 7.44 -6.24 8.43
C LEU A 24 7.90 -4.91 7.82
N LYS A 25 7.35 -3.78 8.25
CA LYS A 25 7.79 -2.49 7.75
C LYS A 25 9.24 -2.18 8.14
N GLN A 26 9.70 -2.68 9.28
CA GLN A 26 11.07 -2.48 9.77
C GLN A 26 12.02 -3.56 9.27
N GLU A 27 11.60 -4.83 9.30
CA GLU A 27 12.39 -5.97 8.86
C GLU A 27 12.41 -6.14 7.34
N ASN A 28 11.34 -5.77 6.65
CA ASN A 28 11.20 -6.00 5.22
C ASN A 28 11.29 -4.69 4.41
N PRO A 29 12.46 -4.40 3.79
CA PRO A 29 12.63 -3.20 2.97
C PRO A 29 11.73 -3.20 1.73
N HIS A 30 11.25 -4.36 1.26
CA HIS A 30 10.25 -4.40 0.19
C HIS A 30 8.93 -3.79 0.64
N PHE A 31 8.48 -4.07 1.87
CA PHE A 31 7.23 -3.51 2.39
C PHE A 31 7.30 -1.98 2.51
N ALA A 32 8.44 -1.47 2.99
CA ALA A 32 8.69 -0.04 3.05
C ALA A 32 8.64 0.61 1.65
N LYS A 33 9.23 -0.03 0.64
CA LYS A 33 9.23 0.46 -0.74
C LYS A 33 7.84 0.46 -1.37
N ILE A 34 7.05 -0.59 -1.17
CA ILE A 34 5.65 -0.68 -1.65
C ILE A 34 4.79 0.43 -1.04
N LEU A 35 4.96 0.70 0.26
CA LEU A 35 4.25 1.81 0.93
C LEU A 35 4.61 3.16 0.34
N GLU A 36 5.90 3.39 0.06
CA GLU A 36 6.37 4.63 -0.53
C GLU A 36 5.85 4.80 -1.96
N GLU A 37 5.95 3.76 -2.79
CA GLU A 37 5.38 3.77 -4.13
C GLU A 37 3.87 4.01 -4.12
N HIS A 38 3.14 3.41 -3.18
CA HIS A 38 1.72 3.65 -3.02
C HIS A 38 1.41 5.10 -2.61
N ASP A 39 2.21 5.76 -1.74
CA ASP A 39 2.03 7.19 -1.39
C ASP A 39 2.27 8.08 -2.61
N VAL A 40 3.31 7.81 -3.38
CA VAL A 40 3.60 8.50 -4.65
C VAL A 40 2.43 8.32 -5.62
N LEU A 41 1.88 7.11 -5.68
CA LEU A 41 0.80 6.78 -6.60
C LEU A 41 -0.52 7.44 -6.20
N ASP A 42 -0.85 7.47 -4.91
CA ASP A 42 -2.02 8.15 -4.37
C ASP A 42 -1.94 9.66 -4.58
N LYS A 43 -0.77 10.27 -4.31
CA LYS A 43 -0.53 11.68 -4.64
C LYS A 43 -0.71 11.96 -6.11
N ARG A 44 -0.21 11.06 -6.96
CA ARG A 44 -0.36 11.19 -8.41
C ARG A 44 -1.84 11.12 -8.80
N ILE A 45 -2.61 10.17 -8.27
CA ILE A 45 -4.06 10.11 -8.45
C ILE A 45 -4.72 11.42 -8.00
N THR A 46 -4.46 11.90 -6.78
CA THR A 46 -5.06 13.15 -6.27
C THR A 46 -4.70 14.35 -7.13
N GLN A 47 -3.44 14.45 -7.57
CA GLN A 47 -2.98 15.56 -8.40
C GLN A 47 -3.59 15.53 -9.81
N LEU A 48 -3.82 14.32 -10.34
CA LEU A 48 -4.53 14.09 -11.59
C LEU A 48 -6.04 14.38 -11.45
N GLU A 49 -6.67 13.97 -10.35
CA GLU A 49 -8.07 14.28 -10.03
C GLU A 49 -8.31 15.78 -9.85
N LEU A 50 -7.31 16.51 -9.34
CA LEU A 50 -7.34 17.98 -9.23
C LEU A 50 -7.16 18.70 -10.57
N ASN A 51 -6.55 18.05 -11.58
CA ASN A 51 -6.30 18.65 -12.90
C ASN A 51 -6.90 17.82 -14.04
N PRO A 52 -8.24 17.64 -14.09
CA PRO A 52 -8.90 16.76 -15.04
C PRO A 52 -8.75 17.17 -16.51
N VAL A 53 -8.34 18.41 -16.80
CA VAL A 53 -8.19 18.95 -18.16
C VAL A 53 -7.01 18.32 -18.93
N HIS A 54 -5.96 17.86 -18.24
CA HIS A 54 -4.77 17.28 -18.88
C HIS A 54 -4.68 15.76 -18.75
N VAL A 55 -5.64 15.14 -18.07
CA VAL A 55 -5.55 13.74 -17.69
C VAL A 55 -6.45 12.92 -18.58
N ILE A 56 -5.80 12.13 -19.41
CA ILE A 56 -6.46 11.05 -20.14
C ILE A 56 -6.98 10.10 -19.05
N ASN A 57 -8.29 9.84 -19.02
CA ASN A 57 -8.93 9.00 -18.00
C ASN A 57 -8.23 7.63 -17.82
N ASP A 58 -7.55 7.16 -18.87
CA ASP A 58 -6.72 5.94 -18.90
C ASP A 58 -5.62 5.93 -17.82
N ASP A 59 -4.94 7.06 -17.57
CA ASP A 59 -3.89 7.15 -16.56
C ASP A 59 -4.45 6.96 -15.14
N ILE A 60 -5.62 7.53 -14.83
CA ILE A 60 -6.26 7.35 -13.52
C ILE A 60 -6.68 5.89 -13.32
N GLU A 61 -7.22 5.25 -14.36
CA GLU A 61 -7.61 3.84 -14.29
C GLU A 61 -6.41 2.93 -14.06
N ILE A 62 -5.31 3.15 -14.79
CA ILE A 62 -4.04 2.44 -14.59
C ILE A 62 -3.51 2.64 -13.17
N LEU A 63 -3.57 3.87 -12.66
CA LEU A 63 -3.13 4.18 -11.30
C LEU A 63 -4.03 3.50 -10.25
N LYS A 64 -5.35 3.53 -10.40
CA LYS A 64 -6.27 2.79 -9.51
C LYS A 64 -5.98 1.29 -9.53
N ARG A 65 -5.69 0.70 -10.70
CA ARG A 65 -5.25 -0.70 -10.80
C ARG A 65 -3.93 -0.95 -10.08
N LYS A 66 -2.93 -0.07 -10.23
CA LYS A 66 -1.65 -0.20 -9.51
C LYS A 66 -1.83 -0.07 -8.00
N LYS A 67 -2.68 0.84 -7.54
CA LYS A 67 -3.04 0.98 -6.12
C LYS A 67 -3.60 -0.33 -5.55
N LEU A 68 -4.45 -1.01 -6.33
CA LEU A 68 -4.99 -2.33 -6.01
C LEU A 68 -3.88 -3.40 -5.94
N LYS A 69 -2.96 -3.41 -6.91
CA LYS A 69 -1.80 -4.33 -6.90
C LYS A 69 -0.92 -4.15 -5.67
N TYR A 70 -0.62 -2.93 -5.26
CA TYR A 70 0.17 -2.68 -4.06
C TYR A 70 -0.52 -3.18 -2.79
N LYS A 71 -1.86 -3.08 -2.72
CA LYS A 71 -2.63 -3.68 -1.63
C LYS A 71 -2.52 -5.21 -1.63
N ASP A 72 -2.56 -5.83 -2.81
CA ASP A 72 -2.36 -7.27 -2.98
C ASP A 72 -0.96 -7.72 -2.55
N GLU A 73 0.09 -7.00 -2.96
CA GLU A 73 1.46 -7.26 -2.52
C GLU A 73 1.63 -7.12 -1.01
N ILE A 74 1.05 -6.08 -0.42
CA ILE A 74 1.02 -5.90 1.04
C ILE A 74 0.38 -7.12 1.71
N TYR A 75 -0.75 -7.60 1.19
CA TYR A 75 -1.43 -8.77 1.74
C TYR A 75 -0.60 -10.06 1.58
N LEU A 76 0.04 -10.25 0.43
CA LEU A 76 0.95 -11.38 0.20
C LEU A 76 2.14 -11.36 1.17
N LEU A 77 2.73 -10.19 1.42
CA LEU A 77 3.84 -10.03 2.37
C LEU A 77 3.40 -10.35 3.80
N LEU A 78 2.22 -9.87 4.21
CA LEU A 78 1.64 -10.21 5.52
C LEU A 78 1.44 -11.71 5.68
N LYS A 79 0.75 -12.33 4.72
CA LYS A 79 0.47 -13.77 4.75
C LYS A 79 1.75 -14.58 4.76
N LYS A 80 2.76 -14.15 4.00
CA LYS A 80 4.07 -14.81 3.98
C LYS A 80 4.76 -14.71 5.34
N ALA A 81 4.75 -13.54 5.98
CA ALA A 81 5.33 -13.36 7.31
C ALA A 81 4.57 -14.11 8.40
N GLU A 82 3.25 -14.16 8.33
CA GLU A 82 2.42 -15.00 9.21
C GLU A 82 2.79 -16.48 9.06
N GLN A 83 2.90 -16.96 7.82
CA GLN A 83 3.25 -18.35 7.53
C GLN A 83 4.68 -18.70 7.97
N ASP A 84 5.63 -17.76 7.84
CA ASP A 84 7.01 -17.90 8.33
C ASP A 84 7.05 -17.94 9.88
N SER A 85 6.21 -17.14 10.54
CA SER A 85 6.09 -17.08 12.00
C SER A 85 5.42 -18.32 12.61
N SER A 86 4.57 -19.03 11.85
CA SER A 86 3.83 -20.22 12.30
C SER A 86 4.63 -21.53 12.12
N GLN A 87 5.83 -21.46 11.54
CA GLN A 87 6.71 -22.61 11.31
C GLN A 87 7.69 -22.90 12.47
N TYR A 88 7.60 -22.17 13.59
CA TYR A 88 8.47 -22.33 14.76
C TYR A 88 7.70 -22.75 16.02
#